data_AF-A0A2J8LEX3-F1
#
_entry.id   AF-A0A2J8LEX3-F1
#
_cell.length_a   1.000
_cell.length_b   1.000
_cell.length_c   1.000
_cell.angle_alpha   90.00
_cell.angle_beta   90.00
_cell.angle_gamma   90.00
#
_symmetry.space_group_name_H-M   'P 1'
#
loop_
_entity.id
_entity.type
_entity.pdbx_description
1 polymer ?
#
loop_
_entity_poly.entity_id
_entity_poly.type
_entity_poly.pdbx_seq_one_letter_code
_entity_poly.pdbx_strand_id
1 'polypeptide(L)' 'MDIEKLEKMRDHERKEETFTPMPSPYYMELTKLLLNHASDNIPKADEIRTLVKDMWDTRIAKLRVSADS' A
#
# COMPACT_ATOMS: atom_id res chain seq x y z
N MET A 1 2.54 -11.00 1.80
CA MET A 1 2.11 -10.03 0.77
C MET A 1 1.34 -10.81 -0.26
N ASP A 2 0.03 -10.92 -0.04
CA ASP A 2 -0.87 -11.64 -0.94
C ASP A 2 -1.58 -10.61 -1.80
N ILE A 3 -1.55 -10.80 -3.12
CA ILE A 3 -2.01 -9.82 -4.10
C ILE A 3 -3.51 -9.59 -3.96
N GLU A 4 -4.30 -10.65 -3.87
CA GLU A 4 -5.76 -10.52 -3.79
C GLU A 4 -6.18 -9.72 -2.54
N LYS A 5 -5.46 -9.91 -1.43
CA LYS A 5 -5.67 -9.11 -0.21
C LYS A 5 -5.25 -7.65 -0.42
N LEU A 6 -4.10 -7.41 -1.05
CA LEU A 6 -3.62 -6.05 -1.33
C LEU A 6 -4.56 -5.29 -2.29
N GLU A 7 -5.13 -5.97 -3.28
CA GLU A 7 -6.14 -5.38 -4.18
C GLU A 7 -7.40 -4.98 -3.43
N LYS A 8 -7.94 -5.87 -2.60
CA LYS A 8 -9.10 -5.58 -1.75
C LYS A 8 -8.84 -4.40 -0.82
N MET A 9 -7.64 -4.32 -0.23
CA MET A 9 -7.24 -3.20 0.64
C MET A 9 -7.11 -1.89 -0.15
N ARG A 10 -6.53 -1.93 -1.34
CA ARG A 10 -6.41 -0.77 -2.25
C ARG A 10 -7.78 -0.24 -2.66
N ASP A 11 -8.71 -1.12 -2.98
CA ASP A 11 -10.07 -0.72 -3.34
C ASP A 11 -10.86 -0.21 -2.14
N HIS A 12 -10.68 -0.81 -0.96
CA HIS A 12 -11.28 -0.35 0.29
C HIS A 12 -10.77 1.05 0.66
N GLU A 13 -9.45 1.27 0.58
CA GLU A 13 -8.84 2.57 0.84
C GLU A 13 -9.35 3.65 -0.13
N ARG A 14 -9.63 3.31 -1.39
CA ARG A 14 -10.19 4.26 -2.37
C ARG A 14 -11.67 4.59 -2.11
N LYS A 15 -12.44 3.64 -1.56
CA LYS A 15 -13.88 3.82 -1.30
C LYS A 15 -14.15 4.62 -0.04
N GLU A 16 -13.33 4.43 0.99
CA GLU A 16 -13.50 5.12 2.27
C GLU A 16 -13.00 6.57 2.19
N GLU A 17 -13.73 7.50 2.79
CA GLU A 17 -13.31 8.90 2.89
C GLU A 17 -12.20 9.09 3.94
N THR A 18 -12.19 8.23 4.96
CA THR A 18 -11.20 8.25 6.05
C THR A 18 -10.10 7.20 5.83
N PHE A 19 -9.05 7.27 6.64
CA PHE A 19 -7.94 6.32 6.58
C PHE A 19 -8.35 4.94 7.07
N THR A 20 -8.12 3.90 6.25
CA THR A 20 -8.42 2.52 6.66
C THR A 20 -7.24 1.90 7.44
N PRO A 21 -7.45 0.83 8.23
CA PRO A 21 -6.34 0.15 8.90
C PRO A 21 -5.43 -0.58 7.91
N MET A 22 -4.11 -0.40 8.07
CA MET A 22 -3.09 -1.07 7.27
C MET A 22 -2.63 -2.39 7.93
N PRO A 23 -2.08 -3.36 7.17
CA PRO A 23 -1.79 -4.69 7.71
C PRO A 23 -0.57 -4.69 8.64
N SER A 24 0.27 -3.65 8.54
CA SER A 24 1.37 -3.37 9.45
C SER A 24 1.56 -1.86 9.54
N PRO A 25 1.92 -1.30 10.70
CA PRO A 25 2.26 0.11 10.83
C PRO A 25 3.47 0.53 9.97
N TYR A 26 4.35 -0.42 9.63
CA TYR A 26 5.59 -0.20 8.87
C TYR A 26 5.55 -0.86 7.49
N TYR A 27 4.37 -0.97 6.88
CA TYR A 27 4.19 -1.70 5.63
C TYR A 27 5.06 -1.15 4.48
N MET A 28 5.37 0.16 4.49
CA MET A 28 6.21 0.80 3.47
C MET A 28 7.66 0.36 3.57
N GLU A 29 8.23 0.41 4.77
CA GLU A 29 9.61 0.00 5.05
C GLU A 29 9.79 -1.49 4.78
N LEU A 30 8.84 -2.31 5.24
CA LEU A 30 8.85 -3.75 5.02
C LEU A 30 8.80 -4.07 3.52
N THR A 31 7.92 -3.43 2.75
CA THR A 31 7.82 -3.64 1.30
C THR A 31 9.09 -3.21 0.60
N LYS A 32 9.64 -2.05 0.95
CA LYS A 32 10.89 -1.56 0.36
C LYS A 32 12.05 -2.52 0.63
N LEU A 33 12.26 -2.94 1.87
CA LEU A 33 13.37 -3.83 2.24
C LEU A 33 13.23 -5.20 1.56
N LEU A 34 12.05 -5.81 1.64
CA LEU A 34 11.81 -7.13 1.06
C LEU A 34 11.94 -7.13 -0.46
N LEU A 35 11.32 -6.16 -1.15
CA LEU A 35 11.36 -6.12 -2.61
C LEU A 35 12.70 -5.62 -3.18
N ASN A 36 13.59 -5.04 -2.37
CA ASN A 36 14.92 -4.64 -2.82
C ASN A 36 15.97 -5.74 -2.61
N HIS A 37 15.81 -6.58 -1.58
CA HIS A 37 16.81 -7.59 -1.21
C HIS A 37 16.39 -9.02 -1.50
N ALA A 38 15.09 -9.28 -1.69
CA ALA A 38 14.54 -10.61 -1.85
C ALA A 38 13.47 -10.69 -2.96
N SER A 39 13.50 -9.78 -3.95
CA SER A 39 12.54 -9.78 -5.07
C SER A 39 12.46 -11.13 -5.77
N ASP A 40 13.61 -11.77 -5.98
CA ASP A 40 13.71 -13.05 -6.72
C ASP A 40 13.06 -14.21 -5.97
N ASN A 41 12.83 -14.04 -4.66
CA ASN A 41 12.15 -15.01 -3.82
C ASN A 41 10.67 -14.67 -3.60
N ILE A 42 10.20 -13.54 -4.11
CA ILE A 42 8.83 -13.06 -3.95
C ILE A 42 8.12 -13.12 -5.30
N PRO A 43 7.14 -14.02 -5.46
CA PRO A 43 6.38 -14.08 -6.71
C PRO A 43 5.65 -12.76 -6.93
N LYS A 44 5.67 -12.28 -8.18
CA LYS A 44 4.97 -11.06 -8.60
C LYS A 44 5.36 -9.82 -7.77
N ALA A 45 6.64 -9.69 -7.44
CA ALA A 45 7.21 -8.58 -6.69
C ALA A 45 6.83 -7.19 -7.25
N ASP A 46 6.82 -7.01 -8.57
CA ASP A 46 6.48 -5.73 -9.20
C ASP A 46 4.99 -5.36 -9.04
N GLU A 47 4.12 -6.35 -9.06
CA GLU A 47 2.68 -6.16 -8.84
C GLU A 47 2.43 -5.73 -7.39
N ILE A 48 3.07 -6.39 -6.42
CA ILE A 48 3.05 -6.00 -5.01
C ILE A 48 3.58 -4.57 -4.83
N ARG A 49 4.69 -4.22 -5.50
CA ARG A 49 5.28 -2.87 -5.45
C ARG A 49 4.27 -1.81 -5.92
N THR A 50 3.57 -2.10 -7.01
CA THR A 50 2.58 -1.21 -7.62
C THR A 50 1.38 -1.03 -6.69
N LEU A 51 0.83 -2.11 -6.15
CA LEU A 51 -0.31 -2.06 -5.21
C LEU A 51 0.00 -1.27 -3.94
N VAL A 52 1.19 -1.47 -3.38
CA VAL A 52 1.63 -0.73 -2.19
C VAL A 52 1.80 0.76 -2.50
N LYS A 53 2.32 1.10 -3.68
CA LYS A 53 2.44 2.50 -4.12
C LYS A 53 1.08 3.16 -4.33
N ASP A 54 0.14 2.49 -4.97
CA ASP A 54 -1.24 2.98 -5.16
C ASP A 54 -1.91 3.33 -3.83
N MET A 55 -1.78 2.46 -2.82
CA MET A 55 -2.33 2.70 -1.48
C MET A 55 -1.65 3.89 -0.80
N TRP A 56 -0.33 3.98 -0.89
CA TRP A 56 0.42 5.12 -0.35
C TRP A 56 -0.04 6.45 -0.97
N ASP A 57 -0.13 6.52 -2.29
CA ASP A 57 -0.53 7.74 -3.00
C ASP A 57 -1.96 8.17 -2.64
N THR A 58 -2.87 7.19 -2.52
CA THR A 58 -4.25 7.45 -2.08
C THR A 58 -4.27 8.07 -0.67
N ARG A 59 -3.49 7.52 0.27
CA ARG A 59 -3.43 8.02 1.65
C ARG A 59 -2.76 9.40 1.73
N ILE A 60 -1.71 9.66 0.96
CA ILE A 60 -1.08 10.99 0.91
C ILE A 60 -2.03 12.03 0.33
N ALA A 61 -2.82 11.67 -0.69
CA ALA A 61 -3.85 12.56 -1.23
C ALA A 61 -4.92 12.91 -0.16
N LYS A 62 -5.43 11.92 0.57
CA LYS A 62 -6.36 12.15 1.70
C LYS A 62 -5.76 13.04 2.78
N LEU A 63 -4.50 12.81 3.15
CA LEU A 63 -3.79 13.61 4.15
C LEU A 63 -3.68 15.07 3.73
N ARG A 64 -3.35 15.32 2.45
CA ARG A 64 -3.30 16.68 1.91
C ARG A 64 -4.67 17.36 2.01
N VAL A 65 -5.73 16.70 1.54
CA VAL A 65 -7.10 17.24 1.59
C VAL A 65 -7.53 17.54 3.04
N SER A 66 -7.21 16.63 3.98
CA SER A 66 -7.52 16.80 5.40
C SER A 66 -6.73 17.92 6.08
N ALA A 67 -5.55 18.27 5.58
CA ALA A 67 -4.71 19.34 6.13
C ALA A 67 -5.05 20.71 5.53
N ASP A 68 -5.58 20.75 4.31
CA ASP A 68 -6.03 21.95 3.62
C ASP A 68 -7.46 22.38 4.02
N SER A 69 -8.17 21.57 4.83
CA SER A 69 -9.53 21.80 5.34
C SER A 69 -9.52 22.36 6.76
#